data_AF-A0A940QIX5-F1
#
_entry.id   AF-A0A940QIX5-F1
#
_cell.length_a   1.000
_cell.length_b   1.000
_cell.length_c   1.000
_cell.angle_alpha   90.00
_cell.angle_beta   90.00
_cell.angle_gamma   90.00
#
_symmetry.space_group_name_H-M   'P 1'
#
loop_
_entity.id
_entity.type
_entity.pdbx_description
1 polymer ?
#
loop_
_entity_poly.entity_id
_entity_poly.type
_entity_poly.pdbx_seq_one_letter_code
_entity_poly.pdbx_strand_id
1 'polypeptide(L)' 'MLFETIVKLIVERTECEQSAVTAESTFSELGIDSLDTVDLLMNLEDEIGMEIELDEKVETVGDLVRFIESKQE' A
#
# COMPACT_ATOMS: atom_id res chain seq x y z
N MET A 1 4.34 11.78 -1.69
CA MET A 1 2.95 11.99 -1.26
C MET A 1 2.19 10.66 -1.25
N LEU A 2 2.30 9.85 -2.32
CA LEU A 2 1.68 8.53 -2.38
C LEU A 2 2.08 7.59 -1.22
N PHE A 3 3.37 7.58 -0.86
CA PHE A 3 3.86 6.85 0.31
C PHE A 3 3.11 7.21 1.59
N GLU A 4 2.93 8.50 1.87
CA GLU A 4 2.25 8.94 3.09
C GLU A 4 0.77 8.57 3.10
N THR A 5 0.10 8.63 1.95
CA THR A 5 -1.29 8.20 1.78
C THR A 5 -1.45 6.71 2.04
N ILE A 6 -0.61 5.88 1.42
CA ILE A 6 -0.58 4.42 1.63
C ILE A 6 -0.30 4.12 3.10
N VAL A 7 0.73 4.72 3.68
CA VAL A 7 1.06 4.52 5.10
C VAL A 7 -0.09 4.94 6.01
N LYS A 8 -0.80 6.04 5.71
CA LYS A 8 -1.99 6.43 6.48
C LYS A 8 -3.10 5.39 6.40
N LEU A 9 -3.44 4.93 5.20
CA LEU A 9 -4.45 3.88 4.98
C LEU A 9 -4.10 2.61 5.75
N ILE A 10 -2.81 2.22 5.71
CA ILE A 10 -2.29 1.09 6.47
C ILE A 10 -2.49 1.30 7.97
N VAL A 11 -2.10 2.46 8.52
CA VAL A 11 -2.19 2.80 9.95
C VAL A 11 -3.64 3.02 10.42
N GLU A 12 -4.57 3.34 9.53
CA GLU A 12 -5.99 3.41 9.86
C GLU A 12 -6.65 2.01 9.90
N ARG A 13 -6.14 1.08 9.09
CA ARG A 13 -6.59 -0.33 9.04
C ARG A 13 -5.91 -1.21 10.09
N THR A 14 -4.65 -0.93 10.38
CA THR A 14 -3.81 -1.66 11.34
C THR A 14 -3.69 -0.87 12.63
N GLU A 15 -3.57 -1.53 13.77
CA GLU A 15 -3.28 -0.85 15.06
C GLU A 15 -1.79 -0.45 15.18
N CYS A 16 -1.05 -0.39 14.06
CA CYS A 16 0.37 -0.06 14.02
C CYS A 16 0.60 1.44 13.95
N GLU A 17 1.70 1.92 14.52
CA GLU A 17 2.07 3.34 14.40
C GLU A 17 2.65 3.66 13.03
N GLN A 18 2.45 4.90 12.56
CA GLN A 18 3.06 5.42 11.33
C GLN A 18 4.58 5.28 11.30
N SER A 19 5.22 5.41 12.47
CA SER A 19 6.66 5.22 12.66
C SER A 19 7.11 3.76 12.51
N ALA A 20 6.20 2.80 12.68
CA ALA A 20 6.46 1.38 12.53
C ALA A 20 6.35 0.91 11.07
N VAL A 21 5.62 1.66 10.24
CA VAL A 21 5.50 1.39 8.80
C VAL A 21 6.71 1.96 8.07
N THR A 22 7.59 1.08 7.61
CA THR A 22 8.75 1.45 6.80
C THR A 22 8.59 0.94 5.37
N ALA A 23 9.36 1.49 4.44
CA ALA A 23 9.39 1.00 3.07
C ALA A 23 9.87 -0.47 2.97
N GLU A 24 10.61 -0.95 3.96
CA GLU A 24 11.09 -2.35 4.04
C GLU A 24 10.11 -3.26 4.77
N SER A 25 9.12 -2.69 5.48
CA SER A 25 8.11 -3.46 6.20
C SER A 25 7.20 -4.19 5.22
N THR A 26 6.91 -5.45 5.52
CA THR A 26 5.98 -6.25 4.71
C THR A 26 4.53 -6.06 5.16
N PHE A 27 3.58 -6.17 4.22
CA PHE A 27 2.15 -6.09 4.56
C PHE A 27 1.76 -7.12 5.62
N SER A 28 2.30 -8.34 5.53
CA SER A 28 2.05 -9.39 6.52
C SER A 28 2.62 -9.08 7.91
N GLU A 29 3.77 -8.41 8.02
CA GLU A 29 4.31 -7.98 9.32
C GLU A 29 3.49 -6.87 9.96
N LEU A 30 2.87 -6.02 9.13
CA LEU A 30 1.97 -4.95 9.57
C LEU A 30 0.58 -5.47 9.94
N GLY A 31 0.32 -6.77 9.75
CA GLY A 31 -0.98 -7.38 10.01
C GLY A 31 -2.00 -7.12 8.90
N ILE A 32 -1.55 -6.68 7.73
CA ILE A 32 -2.38 -6.56 6.53
C ILE A 32 -2.46 -7.93 5.87
N ASP A 33 -3.69 -8.40 5.71
CA ASP A 33 -3.97 -9.63 4.96
C ASP A 33 -4.23 -9.33 3.48
N SER A 34 -4.46 -10.40 2.71
CA SER A 34 -4.75 -10.28 1.28
C SER A 34 -6.04 -9.50 0.99
N LEU A 35 -6.99 -9.45 1.93
CA LEU A 35 -8.29 -8.81 1.77
C LEU A 35 -8.17 -7.30 2.04
N ASP A 36 -7.43 -6.92 3.09
CA ASP A 36 -7.06 -5.54 3.37
C ASP A 36 -6.21 -4.94 2.24
N THR A 37 -5.32 -5.74 1.65
CA THR A 37 -4.51 -5.30 0.49
C THR A 37 -5.41 -4.96 -0.71
N VAL A 38 -6.44 -5.78 -0.98
CA VAL A 38 -7.40 -5.53 -2.08
C VAL A 38 -8.21 -4.25 -1.83
N ASP A 39 -8.69 -4.05 -0.61
CA ASP A 39 -9.39 -2.82 -0.23
C ASP A 39 -8.51 -1.57 -0.39
N LEU A 40 -7.24 -1.69 0.00
CA LEU A 40 -6.28 -0.59 -0.07
C LEU A 40 -5.97 -0.22 -1.52
N LEU A 41 -5.82 -1.22 -2.39
CA LEU A 41 -5.70 -1.04 -3.83
C LEU A 41 -6.94 -0.36 -4.39
N MET A 42 -8.15 -0.84 -4.10
CA MET A 42 -9.39 -0.22 -4.61
C MET A 42 -9.53 1.25 -4.22
N ASN A 43 -9.23 1.59 -2.96
CA ASN A 43 -9.25 3.00 -2.52
C ASN A 43 -8.20 3.84 -3.25
N LEU A 44 -7.02 3.27 -3.48
CA LEU A 44 -6.01 3.93 -4.28
C LEU A 44 -6.46 4.11 -5.72
N GLU A 45 -6.94 3.05 -6.38
CA GLU A 45 -7.40 3.08 -7.77
C GLU A 45 -8.43 4.19 -8.00
N ASP A 46 -9.36 4.37 -7.05
CA ASP A 46 -10.33 5.47 -7.06
C ASP A 46 -9.67 6.84 -6.84
N GLU A 47 -8.68 6.95 -5.96
CA GLU A 47 -8.00 8.21 -5.63
C GLU A 47 -7.08 8.70 -6.76
N ILE A 48 -6.35 7.78 -7.41
CA ILE A 48 -5.47 8.09 -8.55
C ILE A 48 -6.17 7.95 -9.91
N GLY A 49 -7.37 7.37 -9.96
CA GLY A 49 -8.14 7.15 -11.19
C GLY A 49 -7.48 6.17 -12.15
N MET A 50 -6.74 5.20 -11.62
CA MET A 50 -5.92 4.24 -12.38
C MET A 50 -6.12 2.84 -11.84
N GLU A 51 -6.24 1.85 -12.72
CA GLU A 51 -6.34 0.44 -12.34
C GLU A 51 -4.94 -0.11 -11.99
N ILE A 52 -4.79 -0.68 -10.80
CA ILE A 52 -3.54 -1.22 -10.26
C ILE A 52 -3.65 -2.75 -10.30
N GLU A 53 -3.30 -3.34 -11.45
CA GLU A 53 -3.17 -4.80 -11.54
C GLU A 53 -1.84 -5.24 -10.88
N LEU A 54 -1.93 -5.85 -9.70
CA LEU A 54 -0.80 -6.52 -9.07
C LEU A 54 -0.44 -7.81 -9.80
N ASP A 55 0.25 -7.70 -10.93
CA ASP A 55 0.83 -8.83 -11.68
C ASP A 55 1.99 -9.50 -10.91
N GLU A 56 2.70 -8.72 -10.09
CA GLU A 56 3.77 -9.18 -9.22
C GLU A 56 3.34 -9.15 -7.75
N LYS A 57 3.85 -10.12 -6.99
CA LYS A 57 3.67 -10.16 -5.54
C LYS A 57 4.36 -8.94 -4.92
N VAL A 58 3.55 -8.03 -4.40
CA VAL A 58 4.05 -6.90 -3.64
C VAL A 58 4.15 -7.32 -2.18
N GLU A 59 5.38 -7.49 -1.71
CA GLU A 59 5.62 -7.94 -0.33
C GLU A 59 5.81 -6.76 0.62
N THR A 60 6.49 -5.70 0.17
CA THR A 60 6.79 -4.52 1.01
C THR A 60 5.97 -3.30 0.63
N VAL A 61 5.78 -2.39 1.60
CA VAL A 61 5.11 -1.10 1.37
C VAL A 61 5.87 -0.28 0.33
N GLY A 62 7.21 -0.33 0.35
CA GLY A 62 8.05 0.38 -0.62
C GLY A 62 7.87 -0.12 -2.05
N ASP A 63 7.69 -1.43 -2.23
CA ASP A 63 7.44 -2.01 -3.55
C ASP A 63 6.09 -1.56 -4.11
N LEU A 64 5.04 -1.50 -3.27
CA LEU A 64 3.73 -1.03 -3.68
C LEU A 64 3.80 0.41 -4.18
N VAL A 65 4.44 1.26 -3.37
CA VAL A 65 4.57 2.69 -3.65
C VAL A 65 5.33 2.91 -4.94
N ARG A 66 6.47 2.22 -5.13
CA ARG A 66 7.26 2.31 -6.35
C ARG A 66 6.50 1.80 -7.57
N PHE A 67 5.76 0.71 -7.42
CA PHE A 67 4.94 0.15 -8.50
C PHE A 67 3.95 1.19 -9.00
N ILE A 68 3.23 1.83 -8.08
CA ILE A 68 2.22 2.83 -8.43
C ILE A 68 2.86 4.11 -8.97
N GLU A 69 3.93 4.60 -8.34
CA GLU A 69 4.66 5.76 -8.85
C GLU A 69 5.20 5.52 -10.28
N SER A 70 5.63 4.29 -10.58
CA SER A 70 6.06 3.90 -11.93
C SER A 70 4.92 3.81 -12.96
N LYS A 71 3.67 3.64 -12.49
CA LYS A 71 2.49 3.59 -13.35
C LYS A 71 1.91 4.98 -13.59
N GLN A 72 2.11 5.91 -12.66
CA GLN A 72 1.63 7.30 -12.71
C GLN A 72 2.48 8.24 -13.62
N GLU A 73 3.42 7.70 -14.40
CA GLU A 73 4.31 8.46 -15.31
C GLU A 73 3.62 8.94 -16.60
#